data_AF-A0A482VMA9-F1
#
_entry.id   AF-A0A482VMA9-F1
#
_cell.length_a   1.000
_cell.length_b   1.000
_cell.length_c   1.000
_cell.angle_alpha   90.00
_cell.angle_beta   90.00
_cell.angle_gamma   90.00
#
_symmetry.space_group_name_H-M   'P 1'
#
loop_
_entity.id
_entity.type
_entity.pdbx_description
1 polymer ?
#
loop_
_entity_poly.entity_id
_entity_poly.type
_entity_poly.pdbx_seq_one_letter_code
_entity_poly.pdbx_strand_id
1 'polypeptide(L)'
;MSRIFLLVIFSTFALVSVRTAENKYTTKYDSINLEDVVKNERLLKNYMNCLLEKGRCTPDGFELRKNIPDAIATDCSKCSEKQKEGANFIMKYLIDHEPEYWKSLEVKYDPDGTYKRKYLESKENEKEFVTGKNLHRSLRSPQYTTKYDNIDVDSILHSKRLLLSYINCFLEKGPCSPEGRDLKNILPDALATDCAKCSEVQKKQAGKVLYFILLNHRNEWNQLIDKYDPTGIYRKKYEIDEDYDYSELDAARK
;
A
#
# COMPACT_ATOMS: atom_id res chain seq x y z
N MET A 1 58.28 21.52 8.62
CA MET A 1 58.65 21.16 10.00
C MET A 1 57.53 21.68 10.89
N SER A 2 56.58 20.82 11.26
CA SER A 2 56.37 20.28 12.63
C SER A 2 56.11 21.35 13.69
N ARG A 3 55.12 21.30 14.61
CA ARG A 3 54.10 20.32 15.03
C ARG A 3 53.26 21.01 16.15
N ILE A 4 51.94 20.76 16.16
CA ILE A 4 51.06 20.44 17.33
C ILE A 4 50.89 21.46 18.48
N PHE A 5 49.63 21.81 18.81
CA PHE A 5 48.95 21.68 20.13
C PHE A 5 47.51 22.26 20.00
N LEU A 6 46.47 21.42 19.80
CA LEU A 6 45.55 20.94 20.85
C LEU A 6 44.74 22.06 21.55
N LEU A 7 43.53 22.33 21.05
CA LEU A 7 42.38 22.66 21.91
C LEU A 7 41.13 21.99 21.34
N VAL A 8 40.85 20.81 21.90
CA VAL A 8 39.62 20.04 21.74
C VAL A 8 38.50 20.84 22.42
N ILE A 9 37.69 21.54 21.63
CA ILE A 9 36.36 22.01 22.06
C ILE A 9 35.35 21.04 21.43
N PHE A 10 35.30 19.83 21.97
CA PHE A 10 34.17 18.91 21.75
C PHE A 10 33.31 18.99 23.00
N SER A 11 32.64 20.13 23.17
CA SER A 11 31.54 20.25 24.13
C SER A 11 30.40 19.41 23.59
N THR A 12 30.18 18.28 24.24
CA THR A 12 29.16 17.28 24.00
C THR A 12 27.77 17.93 23.92
N PHE A 13 27.29 18.15 22.70
CA PHE A 13 25.87 18.37 22.45
C PHE A 13 25.20 17.01 22.62
N ALA A 14 24.79 16.70 23.85
CA ALA A 14 23.96 15.54 24.14
C ALA A 14 22.63 15.75 23.40
N LEU A 15 22.47 15.12 22.24
CA LEU A 15 21.18 14.94 21.59
C LEU A 15 20.30 14.16 22.56
N VAL A 16 19.50 14.89 23.33
CA VAL A 16 18.36 14.33 24.04
C VAL A 16 17.38 13.90 22.95
N SER A 17 17.43 12.62 22.59
CA SER A 17 16.42 11.98 21.76
C SER A 17 15.10 12.00 22.53
N VAL A 18 14.32 13.07 22.33
CA VAL A 18 12.92 13.10 22.74
C VAL A 18 12.23 11.99 21.95
N ARG A 19 12.02 10.84 22.58
CA ARG A 19 11.11 9.82 22.04
C ARG A 19 9.71 10.38 22.18
N THR A 20 9.20 11.02 21.14
CA THR A 20 7.78 11.31 21.04
C THR A 20 7.08 9.96 20.98
N ALA A 21 6.38 9.57 22.06
CA ALA A 21 5.43 8.47 21.99
C ALA A 21 4.44 8.83 20.86
N GLU A 22 4.35 7.99 19.81
CA GLU A 22 3.38 8.20 18.75
C GLU A 22 1.98 8.16 19.38
N ASN A 23 1.32 9.31 19.46
CA ASN A 23 -0.03 9.45 20.02
C ASN A 23 -1.06 8.86 19.05
N LYS A 24 -1.05 7.54 18.84
CA LYS A 24 -2.02 6.82 17.99
C LYS A 24 -3.33 6.55 18.72
N TYR A 25 -4.40 6.34 17.96
CA TYR A 25 -5.66 5.86 18.54
C TYR A 25 -5.50 4.44 19.06
N THR A 26 -6.35 4.05 20.01
CA THR A 26 -6.35 2.69 20.54
C THR A 26 -6.68 1.68 19.44
N THR A 27 -5.94 0.57 19.39
CA THR A 27 -6.17 -0.54 18.45
C THR A 27 -7.05 -1.64 19.05
N LYS A 28 -7.60 -1.41 20.26
CA LYS A 28 -8.43 -2.38 20.99
C LYS A 28 -9.62 -2.93 20.16
N TYR A 29 -10.11 -2.14 19.21
CA TYR A 29 -11.29 -2.42 18.42
C TYR A 29 -11.00 -2.71 16.95
N ASP A 30 -9.73 -2.86 16.57
CA ASP A 30 -9.32 -3.09 15.17
C ASP A 30 -9.78 -4.45 14.62
N SER A 31 -10.15 -5.39 15.50
CA SER A 31 -10.64 -6.73 15.15
C SER A 31 -12.16 -6.81 14.98
N ILE A 32 -12.89 -5.69 14.99
CA ILE A 32 -14.34 -5.69 14.73
C ILE A 32 -14.61 -6.11 13.27
N ASN A 33 -15.54 -7.04 13.07
CA ASN A 33 -15.96 -7.45 11.74
C ASN A 33 -16.95 -6.43 11.15
N LEU A 34 -16.47 -5.62 10.21
CA LEU A 34 -17.26 -4.58 9.56
C LEU A 34 -18.33 -5.14 8.61
N GLU A 35 -18.16 -6.35 8.09
CA GLU A 35 -19.19 -7.00 7.29
C GLU A 35 -20.42 -7.33 8.11
N ASP A 36 -20.23 -7.83 9.34
CA ASP A 36 -21.32 -8.14 10.25
C ASP A 36 -22.07 -6.87 10.66
N VAL A 37 -21.35 -5.75 10.79
CA VAL A 37 -21.94 -4.43 11.05
C VAL A 37 -22.85 -3.99 9.91
N VAL A 38 -22.37 -4.01 8.66
CA VAL A 38 -23.15 -3.52 7.52
C VAL A 38 -24.28 -4.47 7.08
N LYS A 39 -24.12 -5.78 7.28
CA LYS A 39 -25.16 -6.78 6.98
C LYS A 39 -26.29 -6.79 8.00
N ASN A 40 -26.08 -6.23 9.19
CA ASN A 40 -27.07 -6.21 10.27
C ASN A 40 -27.66 -4.80 10.43
N GLU A 41 -28.84 -4.56 9.86
CA GLU A 41 -29.53 -3.27 9.88
C GLU A 41 -29.66 -2.68 11.29
N ARG A 42 -30.00 -3.52 12.29
CA ARG A 42 -30.12 -3.08 13.69
C ARG A 42 -28.79 -2.59 14.24
N LEU A 43 -27.70 -3.29 13.93
CA LEU A 43 -26.36 -2.94 14.39
C LEU A 43 -25.88 -1.66 13.70
N LEU A 44 -25.98 -1.59 12.36
CA LEU A 44 -25.63 -0.41 11.58
C LEU A 44 -26.37 0.83 12.09
N LYS A 45 -27.70 0.72 12.28
CA LYS A 45 -28.54 1.80 12.82
C LYS A 45 -28.08 2.28 14.20
N ASN A 46 -27.63 1.38 15.07
CA ASN A 46 -27.10 1.76 16.38
C ASN A 46 -25.81 2.58 16.25
N TYR A 47 -24.88 2.19 15.37
CA TYR A 47 -23.69 2.99 15.07
C TYR A 47 -24.06 4.35 14.49
N MET A 48 -24.97 4.41 13.51
CA MET A 48 -25.39 5.67 12.91
C MET A 48 -26.03 6.61 13.93
N ASN A 49 -26.91 6.08 14.79
CA ASN A 49 -27.49 6.86 15.89
C ASN A 49 -26.44 7.34 16.88
N CYS A 50 -25.44 6.52 17.21
CA CYS A 50 -24.33 6.95 18.05
C CYS A 50 -23.56 8.11 17.40
N LEU A 51 -23.11 7.96 16.15
CA LEU A 51 -22.33 8.94 15.39
C LEU A 51 -23.10 10.25 15.16
N LEU A 52 -24.42 10.18 14.98
CA LEU A 52 -25.30 11.33 14.83
C LEU A 52 -25.82 11.90 16.15
N GLU A 53 -25.39 11.37 17.30
CA GLU A 53 -25.84 11.76 18.64
C GLU A 53 -27.36 11.62 18.86
N LYS A 54 -27.98 10.67 18.18
CA LYS A 54 -29.42 10.35 18.28
C LYS A 54 -29.71 9.12 19.16
N GLY A 55 -28.67 8.48 19.70
CA GLY A 55 -28.82 7.28 20.51
C GLY A 55 -27.59 6.93 21.33
N ARG A 56 -27.68 5.78 22.02
CA ARG A 56 -26.59 5.24 22.84
C ARG A 56 -25.44 4.74 21.96
N CYS A 57 -24.24 4.79 22.50
CA CYS A 57 -23.05 4.22 21.87
C CYS A 57 -22.62 2.95 22.59
N THR A 58 -22.18 1.96 21.83
CA THR A 58 -21.29 0.91 22.36
C THR A 58 -19.91 1.52 22.68
N PRO A 59 -19.06 0.87 23.49
CA PRO A 59 -17.73 1.40 23.82
C PRO A 59 -16.88 1.72 22.60
N ASP A 60 -16.91 0.86 21.59
CA ASP A 60 -16.18 1.04 20.33
C ASP A 60 -16.79 2.14 19.45
N GLY A 61 -18.14 2.23 19.37
CA GLY A 61 -18.81 3.32 18.65
C GLY A 61 -18.56 4.68 19.29
N PHE A 62 -18.42 4.72 20.63
CA PHE A 62 -18.05 5.93 21.35
C PHE A 62 -16.61 6.36 21.05
N GLU A 63 -15.65 5.43 21.09
CA GLU A 63 -14.26 5.71 20.70
C GLU A 63 -14.18 6.20 19.24
N LEU A 64 -14.90 5.56 18.32
CA LEU A 64 -14.98 6.01 16.93
C LEU A 64 -15.51 7.44 16.85
N ARG A 65 -16.68 7.71 17.43
CA ARG A 65 -17.30 9.05 17.40
C ARG A 65 -16.38 10.14 17.94
N LYS A 66 -15.70 9.86 19.04
CA LYS A 66 -14.78 10.78 19.70
C LYS A 66 -13.60 11.15 18.79
N ASN A 67 -13.08 10.20 18.03
CA ASN A 67 -11.85 10.39 17.25
C ASN A 67 -12.11 10.85 15.79
N ILE A 68 -13.32 10.70 15.24
CA ILE A 68 -13.64 11.11 13.86
C ILE A 68 -13.25 12.57 13.55
N PRO A 69 -13.56 13.59 14.38
CA PRO A 69 -13.22 14.97 14.04
C PRO A 69 -11.70 15.20 13.89
N ASP A 70 -10.89 14.62 14.78
CA ASP A 70 -9.42 14.69 14.71
C ASP A 70 -8.88 13.87 13.53
N ALA A 71 -9.48 12.70 13.26
CA ALA A 71 -9.10 11.86 12.12
C ALA A 71 -9.34 12.56 10.79
N ILE A 72 -10.46 13.27 10.63
CA ILE A 72 -10.74 14.04 9.41
C ILE A 72 -9.79 15.23 9.29
N ALA A 73 -9.62 16.00 10.37
CA ALA A 73 -8.77 17.19 10.36
C ALA A 73 -7.29 16.88 10.09
N THR A 74 -6.83 15.68 10.42
CA THR A 74 -5.42 15.27 10.32
C THR A 74 -5.18 14.16 9.30
N ASP A 75 -6.14 13.92 8.40
CA ASP A 75 -6.06 12.87 7.38
C ASP A 75 -5.65 11.50 7.96
N CYS A 76 -6.27 11.14 9.08
CA CYS A 76 -6.09 9.89 9.81
C CYS A 76 -4.63 9.63 10.24
N SER A 77 -3.84 10.67 10.51
CA SER A 77 -2.41 10.55 10.90
C SER A 77 -2.15 9.64 12.10
N LYS A 78 -3.12 9.51 13.01
CA LYS A 78 -3.05 8.69 14.24
C LYS A 78 -3.70 7.31 14.09
N CYS A 79 -4.29 7.02 12.94
CA CYS A 79 -5.02 5.78 12.69
C CYS A 79 -4.07 4.61 12.47
N SER A 80 -4.49 3.42 12.88
CA SER A 80 -3.87 2.17 12.43
C SER A 80 -4.24 1.88 10.96
N GLU A 81 -3.49 0.99 10.32
CA GLU A 81 -3.82 0.56 8.95
C GLU A 81 -5.19 -0.11 8.89
N LYS A 82 -5.57 -0.89 9.92
CA LYS A 82 -6.89 -1.52 10.01
C LYS A 82 -8.02 -0.48 10.11
N GLN A 83 -7.79 0.62 10.83
CA GLN A 83 -8.75 1.72 10.94
C GLN A 83 -8.92 2.45 9.61
N LYS A 84 -7.83 2.69 8.86
CA LYS A 84 -7.90 3.30 7.51
C LYS A 84 -8.63 2.40 6.52
N GLU A 85 -8.30 1.11 6.49
CA GLU A 85 -8.99 0.11 5.66
C GLU A 85 -10.49 0.06 5.99
N GLY A 86 -10.81 -0.01 7.28
CA GLY A 86 -12.18 -0.09 7.77
C GLY A 86 -13.01 1.16 7.49
N ALA A 87 -12.43 2.34 7.70
CA ALA A 87 -13.07 3.62 7.37
C ALA A 87 -13.38 3.69 5.87
N ASN A 88 -12.42 3.34 5.01
CA ASN A 88 -12.62 3.30 3.56
C ASN A 88 -13.75 2.35 3.15
N PHE A 89 -13.81 1.15 3.74
CA PHE A 89 -14.89 0.19 3.48
C PHE A 89 -16.26 0.74 3.86
N ILE A 90 -16.42 1.21 5.10
CA ILE A 90 -17.71 1.72 5.62
C ILE A 90 -18.17 2.95 4.84
N MET A 91 -17.27 3.91 4.57
CA MET A 91 -17.66 5.13 3.84
C MET A 91 -18.15 4.80 2.43
N LYS A 92 -17.48 3.91 1.70
CA LYS A 92 -17.92 3.46 0.37
C LYS A 92 -19.28 2.76 0.44
N TYR A 93 -19.45 1.85 1.40
CA TYR A 93 -20.71 1.14 1.60
C TYR A 93 -21.86 2.11 1.86
N LEU A 94 -21.64 3.10 2.75
CA LEU A 94 -22.67 4.09 3.08
C LEU A 94 -23.04 4.96 1.87
N ILE A 95 -22.07 5.39 1.06
CA ILE A 95 -22.37 6.19 -0.15
C ILE A 95 -23.18 5.38 -1.16
N ASP A 96 -22.85 4.09 -1.33
CA ASP A 96 -23.42 3.25 -2.39
C ASP A 96 -24.76 2.60 -2.02
N HIS A 97 -24.92 2.22 -0.75
CA HIS A 97 -26.03 1.39 -0.29
C HIS A 97 -26.92 2.10 0.74
N GLU A 98 -26.41 3.10 1.45
CA GLU A 98 -27.12 3.78 2.56
C GLU A 98 -27.04 5.32 2.45
N PRO A 99 -27.48 5.92 1.32
CA PRO A 99 -27.23 7.32 1.02
C PRO A 99 -27.85 8.30 2.03
N GLU A 100 -28.94 7.91 2.71
CA GLU A 100 -29.57 8.72 3.76
C GLU A 100 -28.70 8.81 5.02
N TYR A 101 -28.06 7.70 5.40
CA TYR A 101 -27.09 7.70 6.50
C TYR A 101 -25.84 8.50 6.12
N TRP A 102 -25.33 8.30 4.90
CA TRP A 102 -24.20 9.08 4.40
C TRP A 102 -24.48 10.58 4.45
N LYS A 103 -25.60 11.03 3.88
CA LYS A 103 -25.99 12.45 3.84
C LYS A 103 -26.04 13.07 5.24
N SER A 104 -26.56 12.33 6.22
CA SER A 104 -26.63 12.79 7.61
C SER A 104 -25.24 12.94 8.24
N LEU A 105 -24.32 12.02 7.94
CA LEU A 105 -22.95 12.05 8.46
C LEU A 105 -22.09 13.10 7.75
N GLU A 106 -22.22 13.23 6.43
CA GLU A 106 -21.53 14.22 5.59
C GLU A 106 -21.78 15.64 6.11
N VAL A 107 -23.04 16.00 6.36
CA VAL A 107 -23.39 17.31 6.95
C VAL A 107 -22.70 17.55 8.30
N LYS A 108 -22.48 16.49 9.09
CA LYS A 108 -21.89 16.62 10.43
C LYS A 108 -20.36 16.65 10.42
N TYR A 109 -19.73 15.86 9.54
CA TYR A 109 -18.30 15.55 9.62
C TYR A 109 -17.49 16.00 8.40
N ASP A 110 -18.11 16.13 7.23
CA ASP A 110 -17.47 16.49 5.95
C ASP A 110 -18.33 17.55 5.21
N PRO A 111 -18.51 18.76 5.78
CA PRO A 111 -19.45 19.75 5.24
C PRO A 111 -19.07 20.30 3.86
N ASP A 112 -17.80 20.15 3.45
CA ASP A 112 -17.34 20.51 2.11
C ASP A 112 -17.56 19.39 1.08
N GLY A 113 -18.02 18.20 1.54
CA GLY A 113 -18.29 17.02 0.71
C GLY A 113 -17.08 16.50 -0.04
N THR A 114 -15.87 16.81 0.42
CA THR A 114 -14.64 16.48 -0.31
C THR A 114 -14.46 14.98 -0.48
N TYR A 115 -14.82 14.17 0.53
CA TYR A 115 -14.65 12.72 0.44
C TYR A 115 -15.58 12.11 -0.61
N LYS A 116 -16.89 12.40 -0.53
CA LYS A 116 -17.88 11.84 -1.46
C LYS A 116 -17.56 12.22 -2.90
N ARG A 117 -17.18 13.47 -3.13
CA ARG A 117 -16.79 13.94 -4.47
C ARG A 117 -15.58 13.18 -5.00
N LYS A 118 -14.48 13.08 -4.24
CA LYS A 118 -13.30 12.29 -4.62
C LYS A 118 -13.66 10.82 -4.91
N TYR A 119 -14.52 10.23 -4.08
CA TYR A 119 -14.98 8.86 -4.27
C TYR A 119 -15.80 8.68 -5.56
N LEU A 120 -16.79 9.54 -5.81
CA LEU A 120 -17.62 9.48 -7.01
C LEU A 120 -16.81 9.75 -8.28
N GLU A 121 -15.88 10.71 -8.25
CA GLU A 121 -14.90 10.94 -9.33
C GLU A 121 -14.07 9.67 -9.59
N SER A 122 -13.57 9.00 -8.54
CA SER A 122 -12.83 7.74 -8.70
C SER A 122 -13.67 6.62 -9.30
N LYS A 123 -14.97 6.54 -8.95
CA LYS A 123 -15.92 5.53 -9.42
C LYS A 123 -16.41 5.81 -10.85
N GLU A 124 -16.58 7.07 -11.23
CA GLU A 124 -16.88 7.47 -12.59
C GLU A 124 -15.70 7.19 -13.52
N ASN A 125 -14.49 7.56 -13.08
CA ASN A 125 -13.25 7.20 -13.78
C ASN A 125 -13.11 5.67 -13.99
N GLU A 126 -13.51 4.86 -13.01
CA GLU A 126 -13.53 3.40 -13.13
C GLU A 126 -14.63 2.91 -14.10
N LYS A 127 -15.83 3.50 -14.09
CA LYS A 127 -16.93 3.15 -15.00
C LYS A 127 -16.67 3.55 -16.46
N GLU A 128 -16.04 4.69 -16.67
CA GLU A 128 -15.59 5.12 -18.01
C GLU A 128 -14.52 4.19 -18.58
N PHE A 129 -13.62 3.67 -17.72
CA PHE A 129 -12.63 2.65 -18.10
C PHE A 129 -13.29 1.33 -18.55
N VAL A 130 -14.44 0.95 -17.99
CA VAL A 130 -15.14 -0.32 -18.30
C VAL A 130 -16.07 -0.23 -19.51
N THR A 131 -16.58 0.96 -19.88
CA THR A 131 -17.69 1.08 -20.85
C THR A 131 -17.31 1.50 -22.27
N GLY A 132 -16.01 1.71 -22.58
CA GLY A 132 -15.50 1.77 -23.97
C GLY A 132 -16.14 2.80 -24.91
N LYS A 133 -16.90 3.76 -24.38
CA LYS A 133 -17.49 4.87 -25.13
C LYS A 133 -16.62 6.10 -24.92
N ASN A 134 -15.56 6.21 -25.71
CA ASN A 134 -15.14 7.46 -26.37
C ASN A 134 -13.70 7.30 -26.88
N LEU A 135 -13.64 7.05 -28.18
CA LEU A 135 -12.46 7.11 -29.02
C LEU A 135 -12.08 8.59 -29.23
N HIS A 136 -11.42 9.24 -28.27
CA HIS A 136 -10.51 10.32 -28.62
C HIS A 136 -9.36 10.48 -27.60
N ARG A 137 -8.17 10.42 -28.18
CA ARG A 137 -6.82 10.49 -27.65
C ARG A 137 -6.56 11.69 -26.70
N SER A 138 -5.76 11.42 -25.65
CA SER A 138 -5.11 12.33 -24.67
C SER A 138 -6.02 12.78 -23.51
N LEU A 139 -5.80 12.50 -22.21
CA LEU A 139 -4.60 12.19 -21.40
C LEU A 139 -4.98 11.31 -20.18
N ARG A 140 -4.65 10.01 -20.19
CA ARG A 140 -4.41 9.21 -18.98
C ARG A 140 -3.37 8.15 -19.34
N SER A 141 -2.30 8.10 -18.55
CA SER A 141 -1.11 7.27 -18.82
C SER A 141 -1.53 5.81 -19.06
N PRO A 142 -1.00 5.13 -20.09
CA PRO A 142 -1.49 3.81 -20.49
C PRO A 142 -1.20 2.80 -19.37
N GLN A 143 -2.19 2.40 -18.57
CA GLN A 143 -1.98 1.35 -17.57
C GLN A 143 -1.66 0.01 -18.24
N TYR A 144 -0.90 -0.83 -17.56
CA TYR A 144 -0.72 -2.20 -18.00
C TYR A 144 -2.02 -2.98 -17.88
N THR A 145 -2.16 -4.00 -18.72
CA THR A 145 -3.30 -4.91 -18.69
C THR A 145 -3.47 -5.53 -17.31
N THR A 146 -4.68 -5.47 -16.75
CA THR A 146 -5.06 -6.07 -15.45
C THR A 146 -5.46 -7.55 -15.57
N LYS A 147 -5.32 -8.14 -16.76
CA LYS A 147 -5.63 -9.56 -17.06
C LYS A 147 -5.01 -10.54 -16.05
N TYR A 148 -3.92 -10.15 -15.40
CA TYR A 148 -3.11 -10.99 -14.53
C TYR A 148 -3.15 -10.60 -13.05
N ASP A 149 -4.01 -9.65 -12.66
CA ASP A 149 -4.08 -9.17 -11.28
C ASP A 149 -4.59 -10.25 -10.30
N ASN A 150 -5.34 -11.24 -10.81
CA ASN A 150 -5.89 -12.36 -10.03
C ASN A 150 -4.99 -13.62 -10.03
N ILE A 151 -3.74 -13.53 -10.47
CA ILE A 151 -2.81 -14.66 -10.39
C ILE A 151 -2.48 -14.96 -8.92
N ASP A 152 -2.53 -16.25 -8.57
CA ASP A 152 -2.00 -16.73 -7.29
C ASP A 152 -0.46 -16.74 -7.30
N VAL A 153 0.11 -15.61 -6.91
CA VAL A 153 1.56 -15.42 -6.79
C VAL A 153 2.18 -16.37 -5.76
N ASP A 154 1.45 -16.71 -4.70
CA ASP A 154 1.97 -17.61 -3.66
C ASP A 154 2.23 -19.00 -4.21
N SER A 155 1.34 -19.52 -5.06
CA SER A 155 1.56 -20.82 -5.71
C SER A 155 2.85 -20.86 -6.55
N ILE A 156 3.22 -19.73 -7.16
CA ILE A 156 4.45 -19.58 -7.94
C ILE A 156 5.67 -19.54 -7.02
N LEU A 157 5.61 -18.74 -5.95
CA LEU A 157 6.73 -18.57 -5.01
C LEU A 157 7.03 -19.86 -4.23
N HIS A 158 6.02 -20.66 -3.90
CA HIS A 158 6.22 -21.97 -3.25
C HIS A 158 6.72 -23.05 -4.21
N SER A 159 6.75 -22.79 -5.51
CA SER A 159 7.24 -23.74 -6.52
C SER A 159 8.58 -23.28 -7.09
N LYS A 160 9.68 -23.76 -6.49
CA LYS A 160 11.05 -23.47 -6.98
C LYS A 160 11.21 -23.70 -8.47
N ARG A 161 10.62 -24.78 -9.00
CA ARG A 161 10.64 -25.08 -10.45
C ARG A 161 9.96 -24.00 -11.27
N LEU A 162 8.76 -23.58 -10.87
CA LEU A 162 7.98 -22.58 -11.60
C LEU A 162 8.62 -21.19 -11.51
N LEU A 163 9.02 -20.79 -10.30
CA LEU A 163 9.73 -19.53 -10.07
C LEU A 163 11.01 -19.43 -10.92
N LEU A 164 11.86 -20.47 -10.90
CA LEU A 164 13.07 -20.50 -11.72
C LEU A 164 12.76 -20.48 -13.22
N SER A 165 11.65 -21.06 -13.67
CA SER A 165 11.22 -20.96 -15.07
C SER A 165 10.94 -19.51 -15.48
N TYR A 166 10.26 -18.73 -14.63
CA TYR A 166 9.99 -17.30 -14.89
C TYR A 166 11.29 -16.48 -14.85
N ILE A 167 12.14 -16.71 -13.85
CA ILE A 167 13.44 -16.03 -13.74
C ILE A 167 14.30 -16.31 -14.98
N ASN A 168 14.39 -17.57 -15.41
CA ASN A 168 15.15 -17.94 -16.61
C ASN A 168 14.57 -17.29 -17.88
N CYS A 169 13.25 -17.14 -17.98
CA CYS A 169 12.64 -16.35 -19.05
C CYS A 169 13.11 -14.88 -19.03
N PHE A 170 13.09 -14.23 -17.86
CA PHE A 170 13.54 -12.84 -17.71
C PHE A 170 15.03 -12.67 -17.98
N LEU A 171 15.84 -13.67 -17.62
CA LEU A 171 17.28 -13.72 -17.88
C LEU A 171 17.65 -14.22 -19.29
N GLU A 172 16.68 -14.61 -20.12
CA GLU A 172 16.91 -15.19 -21.46
C GLU A 172 17.70 -16.50 -21.45
N LYS A 173 17.61 -17.26 -20.36
CA LYS A 173 18.26 -18.57 -20.18
C LYS A 173 17.32 -19.74 -20.46
N GLY A 174 16.06 -19.47 -20.81
CA GLY A 174 15.07 -20.50 -21.05
C GLY A 174 13.81 -19.98 -21.75
N PRO A 175 12.86 -20.87 -22.06
CA PRO A 175 11.61 -20.51 -22.70
C PRO A 175 10.73 -19.66 -21.78
N CYS A 176 9.96 -18.76 -22.38
CA CYS A 176 8.93 -17.99 -21.70
C CYS A 176 7.55 -18.62 -21.94
N SER A 177 6.74 -18.75 -20.88
CA SER A 177 5.30 -18.89 -21.05
C SER A 177 4.72 -17.64 -21.70
N PRO A 178 3.49 -17.69 -22.25
CA PRO A 178 2.82 -16.50 -22.76
C PRO A 178 2.77 -15.36 -21.73
N GLU A 179 2.40 -15.67 -20.48
CA GLU A 179 2.30 -14.70 -19.39
C GLU A 179 3.67 -14.14 -19.01
N GLY A 180 4.68 -15.01 -18.94
CA GLY A 180 6.05 -14.60 -18.65
C GLY A 180 6.62 -13.70 -19.73
N ARG A 181 6.25 -13.92 -21.00
CA ARG A 181 6.67 -13.06 -22.12
C ARG A 181 6.05 -11.67 -22.02
N ASP A 182 4.75 -11.60 -21.73
CA ASP A 182 4.04 -10.34 -21.57
C ASP A 182 4.65 -9.53 -20.42
N LEU A 183 4.86 -10.16 -19.27
CA LEU A 183 5.50 -9.50 -18.12
C LEU A 183 6.93 -9.06 -18.45
N LYS A 184 7.74 -9.92 -19.09
CA LYS A 184 9.10 -9.59 -19.50
C LYS A 184 9.17 -8.33 -20.38
N ASN A 185 8.22 -8.16 -21.29
CA ASN A 185 8.17 -7.01 -22.18
C ASN A 185 7.81 -5.70 -21.45
N ILE A 186 7.07 -5.81 -20.35
CA ILE A 186 6.60 -4.68 -19.52
C ILE A 186 7.68 -4.23 -18.51
N LEU A 187 8.49 -5.17 -18.01
CA LEU A 187 9.47 -4.92 -16.93
C LEU A 187 10.37 -3.68 -17.16
N PRO A 188 10.99 -3.45 -18.34
CA PRO A 188 11.85 -2.28 -18.53
C PRO A 188 11.12 -0.94 -18.34
N ASP A 189 9.92 -0.81 -18.89
CA ASP A 189 9.09 0.40 -18.74
C ASP A 189 8.59 0.54 -17.29
N ALA A 190 8.21 -0.56 -16.65
CA ALA A 190 7.77 -0.55 -15.26
C ALA A 190 8.89 -0.12 -14.30
N LEU A 191 10.12 -0.57 -14.51
CA LEU A 191 11.26 -0.13 -13.71
C LEU A 191 11.61 1.34 -13.98
N ALA A 192 11.66 1.74 -15.26
CA ALA A 192 12.02 3.11 -15.64
C ALA A 192 11.01 4.16 -15.19
N THR A 193 9.74 3.77 -15.03
CA THR A 193 8.65 4.69 -14.68
C THR A 193 8.11 4.49 -13.28
N ASP A 194 8.82 3.77 -12.40
CA ASP A 194 8.35 3.44 -11.05
C ASP A 194 6.96 2.81 -11.02
N CYS A 195 6.69 1.96 -12.01
CA CYS A 195 5.41 1.29 -12.18
C CYS A 195 4.24 2.30 -12.29
N ALA A 196 4.46 3.46 -12.93
CA ALA A 196 3.43 4.51 -13.08
C ALA A 196 2.14 4.01 -13.74
N LYS A 197 2.24 2.91 -14.48
CA LYS A 197 1.16 2.26 -15.23
C LYS A 197 0.58 1.03 -14.51
N CYS A 198 1.12 0.66 -13.35
CA CYS A 198 0.72 -0.53 -12.63
C CYS A 198 -0.50 -0.28 -11.74
N SER A 199 -1.35 -1.30 -11.61
CA SER A 199 -2.41 -1.32 -10.61
C SER A 199 -1.83 -1.44 -9.20
N GLU A 200 -2.62 -1.09 -8.18
CA GLU A 200 -2.20 -1.27 -6.78
C GLU A 200 -1.98 -2.74 -6.41
N VAL A 201 -2.71 -3.66 -7.07
CA VAL A 201 -2.51 -5.11 -6.91
C VAL A 201 -1.16 -5.51 -7.50
N GLN A 202 -0.84 -5.03 -8.71
CA GLN A 202 0.43 -5.31 -9.38
C GLN A 202 1.62 -4.79 -8.56
N LYS A 203 1.53 -3.58 -7.97
CA LYS A 203 2.59 -3.03 -7.10
C LYS A 203 2.80 -3.90 -5.86
N LYS A 204 1.73 -4.30 -5.18
CA LYS A 204 1.79 -5.17 -3.99
C LYS A 204 2.39 -6.54 -4.32
N GLN A 205 1.93 -7.16 -5.41
CA GLN A 205 2.43 -8.45 -5.87
C GLN A 205 3.89 -8.37 -6.29
N ALA A 206 4.29 -7.34 -7.05
CA ALA A 206 5.68 -7.12 -7.44
C ALA A 206 6.59 -6.97 -6.21
N GLY A 207 6.20 -6.16 -5.22
CA GLY A 207 6.95 -6.01 -3.97
C GLY A 207 7.15 -7.35 -3.24
N LYS A 208 6.07 -8.15 -3.13
CA LYS A 208 6.13 -9.49 -2.52
C LYS A 208 7.08 -10.43 -3.26
N VAL A 209 7.01 -10.47 -4.59
CA VAL A 209 7.89 -11.31 -5.43
C VAL A 209 9.35 -10.87 -5.30
N LEU A 210 9.63 -9.57 -5.42
CA LEU A 210 10.99 -9.03 -5.32
C LEU A 210 11.59 -9.32 -3.96
N TYR A 211 10.85 -9.08 -2.87
CA TYR A 211 11.28 -9.40 -1.51
C TYR A 211 11.56 -10.89 -1.32
N PHE A 212 10.67 -11.76 -1.83
CA PHE A 212 10.87 -13.20 -1.74
C PHE A 212 12.11 -13.65 -2.51
N ILE A 213 12.37 -13.15 -3.71
CA ILE A 213 13.56 -13.49 -4.51
C ILE A 213 14.83 -12.96 -3.82
N LEU A 214 14.83 -11.72 -3.33
CA LEU A 214 15.95 -11.13 -2.60
C LEU A 214 16.35 -11.99 -1.39
N LEU A 215 15.38 -12.41 -0.58
CA LEU A 215 15.64 -13.20 0.62
C LEU A 215 15.90 -14.67 0.32
N ASN A 216 15.17 -15.30 -0.61
CA ASN A 216 15.13 -16.76 -0.79
C ASN A 216 15.92 -17.27 -2.02
N HIS A 217 16.27 -16.39 -2.96
CA HIS A 217 16.91 -16.73 -4.25
C HIS A 217 18.00 -15.73 -4.62
N ARG A 218 19.02 -15.57 -3.76
CA ARG A 218 19.99 -14.47 -3.87
C ARG A 218 20.85 -14.52 -5.14
N ASN A 219 21.21 -15.73 -5.58
CA ASN A 219 21.97 -15.90 -6.83
C ASN A 219 21.15 -15.41 -8.04
N GLU A 220 19.87 -15.76 -8.09
CA GLU A 220 18.95 -15.32 -9.13
C GLU A 220 18.66 -13.82 -9.03
N TRP A 221 18.52 -13.28 -7.81
CA TRP A 221 18.39 -11.85 -7.56
C TRP A 221 19.55 -11.07 -8.18
N ASN A 222 20.79 -11.47 -7.89
CA ASN A 222 21.98 -10.80 -8.40
C ASN A 222 22.00 -10.81 -9.94
N GLN A 223 21.65 -11.93 -10.58
CA GLN A 223 21.57 -12.00 -12.04
C GLN A 223 20.49 -11.08 -12.62
N LEU A 224 19.34 -10.96 -11.95
CA LEU A 224 18.27 -10.04 -12.36
C LEU A 224 18.71 -8.59 -12.23
N ILE A 225 19.39 -8.25 -11.14
CA ILE A 225 19.98 -6.94 -10.92
C ILE A 225 21.02 -6.60 -11.99
N ASP A 226 21.94 -7.51 -12.30
CA ASP A 226 22.94 -7.29 -13.34
C ASP A 226 22.30 -6.99 -14.71
N LYS A 227 21.12 -7.57 -14.98
CA LYS A 227 20.38 -7.36 -16.22
C LYS A 227 19.55 -6.07 -16.24
N TYR A 228 18.81 -5.80 -15.16
CA TYR A 228 17.78 -4.76 -15.13
C TYR A 228 18.18 -3.49 -14.35
N ASP A 229 19.22 -3.56 -13.51
CA ASP A 229 19.80 -2.45 -12.76
C ASP A 229 21.35 -2.47 -12.78
N PRO A 230 21.98 -2.52 -13.97
CA PRO A 230 23.44 -2.60 -14.08
C PRO A 230 24.17 -1.37 -13.53
N THR A 231 23.47 -0.23 -13.42
CA THR A 231 23.99 1.03 -12.89
C THR A 231 23.68 1.24 -11.41
N GLY A 232 22.87 0.36 -10.79
CA GLY A 232 22.51 0.45 -9.37
C GLY A 232 21.55 1.60 -9.04
N ILE A 233 20.88 2.19 -10.03
CA ILE A 233 19.99 3.34 -9.83
C ILE A 233 18.81 2.94 -8.94
N TYR A 234 18.22 1.76 -9.17
CA TYR A 234 17.05 1.32 -8.41
C TYR A 234 17.45 0.82 -7.03
N ARG A 235 18.55 0.07 -6.92
CA ARG A 235 19.07 -0.38 -5.61
C ARG A 235 19.42 0.78 -4.69
N LYS A 236 20.04 1.83 -5.22
CA LYS A 236 20.31 3.05 -4.46
C LYS A 236 19.01 3.77 -4.05
N LYS A 237 18.06 3.89 -4.97
CA LYS A 237 16.76 4.55 -4.69
C LYS A 237 15.98 3.91 -3.55
N TYR A 238 16.05 2.59 -3.43
CA TYR A 238 15.34 1.83 -2.42
C TYR A 238 16.24 1.38 -1.25
N GLU A 239 17.44 1.96 -1.12
CA GLU A 239 18.39 1.68 -0.03
C GLU A 239 18.72 0.18 0.10
N ILE A 240 18.75 -0.54 -1.02
CA ILE A 240 19.04 -1.99 -1.07
C ILE A 240 20.56 -2.25 -1.01
N ASP A 241 21.38 -1.27 -1.45
CA ASP A 241 22.84 -1.38 -1.55
C ASP A 241 23.61 -0.71 -0.39
N GLU A 242 22.94 0.07 0.47
CA GLU A 242 23.63 0.77 1.58
C GLU A 242 23.69 -0.14 2.83
N ASP A 243 24.85 -0.80 2.99
CA ASP A 243 25.40 -1.31 4.25
C ASP A 243 24.66 -2.40 5.05
N TYR A 244 23.73 -3.15 4.46
CA TYR A 244 23.27 -4.40 5.11
C TYR A 244 24.23 -5.56 4.82
N ASP A 245 25.06 -5.88 5.80
CA ASP A 245 25.79 -7.15 5.86
C ASP A 245 24.79 -8.32 6.01
N TYR A 246 24.33 -8.84 4.88
CA TYR A 246 23.44 -10.00 4.83
C TYR A 246 24.16 -11.32 5.18
N SER A 247 25.44 -11.30 5.56
CA SER A 247 26.17 -12.50 5.96
C SER A 247 25.53 -13.20 7.17
N GLU A 248 24.89 -12.45 8.08
CA GLU A 248 24.12 -13.02 9.18
C GLU A 248 22.84 -13.75 8.70
N LEU A 249 22.18 -13.24 7.65
CA LEU A 249 20.99 -13.86 7.07
C LEU A 249 21.34 -15.09 6.20
N ASP A 250 22.49 -15.08 5.53
CA ASP A 250 23.02 -16.24 4.82
C ASP A 250 23.53 -17.31 5.80
N ALA A 251 24.04 -16.93 6.97
CA ALA A 251 24.41 -17.85 8.05
C ALA A 251 23.18 -18.51 8.71
N ALA A 252 22.05 -17.79 8.83
CA ALA A 252 20.78 -18.31 9.34
C ALA A 252 20.06 -19.30 8.39
N ARG A 253 20.66 -19.57 7.23
CA ARG A 253 20.11 -20.39 6.14
C ARG A 253 20.67 -21.83 6.10
N LYS A 254 21.62 -22.14 6.98
CA LYS A 254 22.09 -23.51 7.27
C LYS A 254 21.30 -24.10 8.43
#